data_AF-A0A1G4NUB8-F1
#
_entry.id   AF-A0A1G4NUB8-F1
#
_cell.length_a   1.000
_cell.length_b   1.000
_cell.length_c   1.000
_cell.angle_alpha   90.00
_cell.angle_beta   90.00
_cell.angle_gamma   90.00
#
_symmetry.space_group_name_H-M   'P 1'
#
loop_
_entity.id
_entity.type
_entity.pdbx_description
1 polymer ?
#
loop_
_entity_poly.entity_id
_entity_poly.type
_entity_poly.pdbx_seq_one_letter_code
_entity_poly.pdbx_strand_id
1 'polypeptide(L)'
;MAVIQFIKGINETVVPDVKLTRSRDGSTGTATFRFTNPTILDVGMESKGEITGMYLKDEEGELITRDVSAKFINGKPQAIESVYIIKDPDNWDRFMRFMERYANENSLSFTKASD
;
A
#
# COMPACT_ATOMS: atom_id res chain seq x y z
N MET A 1 7.89 -0.30 -13.91
CA MET A 1 6.99 0.72 -13.30
C MET A 1 6.08 0.08 -12.28
N ALA A 2 6.26 0.41 -11.00
CA ALA A 2 5.47 -0.06 -9.88
C ALA A 2 4.65 1.10 -9.30
N VAL A 3 3.33 0.94 -9.23
CA VAL A 3 2.39 1.97 -8.77
C VAL A 3 1.36 1.40 -7.82
N ILE A 4 0.86 2.25 -6.92
CA ILE A 4 -0.24 1.92 -6.03
C ILE A 4 -1.49 2.66 -6.52
N GLN A 5 -2.63 1.98 -6.53
CA GLN A 5 -3.91 2.54 -6.92
C GLN A 5 -4.97 2.21 -5.87
N PHE A 6 -5.82 3.17 -5.51
CA PHE A 6 -7.03 2.92 -4.71
C PHE A 6 -8.27 2.78 -5.57
N ILE A 7 -8.26 3.43 -6.74
CA ILE A 7 -9.26 3.30 -7.79
C ILE A 7 -8.53 2.81 -9.03
N LYS A 8 -9.03 1.76 -9.66
CA LYS A 8 -8.39 1.19 -10.86
C LYS A 8 -8.21 2.26 -11.94
N GLY A 9 -6.98 2.42 -12.40
CA GLY A 9 -6.62 3.41 -13.42
C GLY A 9 -6.20 4.78 -12.87
N ILE A 10 -6.25 4.99 -11.55
CA ILE A 10 -5.77 6.22 -10.89
C ILE A 10 -4.55 5.88 -10.04
N ASN A 11 -3.39 6.36 -10.49
CA ASN A 11 -2.15 6.19 -9.75
C ASN A 11 -2.11 7.17 -8.57
N GLU A 12 -1.86 6.63 -7.38
CA GLU A 12 -1.57 7.45 -6.21
C GLU A 12 -0.15 8.00 -6.34
N THR A 13 -0.01 9.30 -6.08
CA THR A 13 1.29 9.99 -6.14
C THR A 13 1.95 10.11 -4.78
N VAL A 14 1.15 10.02 -3.70
CA VAL A 14 1.67 10.03 -2.34
C VAL A 14 2.34 8.70 -2.03
N VAL A 15 3.60 8.78 -1.63
CA VAL A 15 4.38 7.63 -1.18
C VAL A 15 3.96 7.27 0.26
N PRO A 16 3.53 6.03 0.53
CA PRO A 16 3.13 5.61 1.88
C PRO A 16 4.32 5.31 2.77
N ASP A 17 4.09 5.42 4.08
CA ASP A 17 4.90 4.72 5.07
C ASP A 17 4.52 3.23 5.06
N VAL A 18 5.50 2.36 4.91
CA VAL A 18 5.28 0.91 4.79
C VAL A 18 5.93 0.18 5.96
N LYS A 19 5.10 -0.47 6.76
CA LYS A 19 5.54 -1.33 7.86
C LYS A 19 5.32 -2.79 7.47
N LEU A 20 6.41 -3.53 7.38
CA LEU A 20 6.37 -4.97 7.15
C LEU A 20 6.60 -5.71 8.47
N THR A 21 5.65 -6.55 8.86
CA THR A 21 5.78 -7.47 9.98
C THR A 21 5.70 -8.90 9.47
N ARG A 22 6.46 -9.78 10.12
CA ARG A 22 6.44 -11.22 9.84
C ARG A 22 6.07 -11.94 11.13
N SER A 23 5.22 -12.96 11.02
CA SER A 23 4.88 -13.82 12.14
C SER A 23 6.13 -14.55 12.66
N ARG A 24 6.13 -14.91 13.95
CA ARG A 24 7.29 -15.54 14.60
C ARG A 24 7.62 -16.92 14.01
N ASP A 25 6.60 -17.63 13.53
CA ASP A 25 6.71 -18.90 12.82
C ASP A 25 7.09 -18.73 11.33
N GLY A 26 7.15 -17.49 10.83
CA GLY A 26 7.53 -17.17 9.46
C GLY A 26 6.50 -17.55 8.39
N SER A 27 5.34 -18.04 8.80
CA SER A 27 4.27 -18.53 7.92
C SER A 27 3.51 -17.41 7.23
N THR A 28 3.32 -16.27 7.92
CA THR A 28 2.52 -15.16 7.43
C THR A 28 3.26 -13.83 7.55
N GLY A 29 2.98 -12.97 6.59
CA GLY A 29 3.46 -11.60 6.52
C GLY A 29 2.31 -10.63 6.59
N THR A 30 2.55 -9.44 7.14
CA THR A 30 1.60 -8.34 7.07
C THR A 30 2.33 -7.08 6.66
N ALA A 31 1.91 -6.50 5.54
CA ALA A 31 2.38 -5.20 5.10
C ALA A 31 1.29 -4.17 5.37
N THR A 32 1.58 -3.22 6.25
CA THR A 32 0.71 -2.09 6.55
C THR A 32 1.23 -0.87 5.79
N PHE A 33 0.35 -0.26 5.02
CA PHE A 33 0.62 0.94 4.24
C PHE A 33 -0.14 2.09 4.87
N ARG A 34 0.54 3.20 5.13
CA ARG A 34 -0.05 4.40 5.69
C ARG A 34 0.23 5.60 4.78
N PHE A 35 -0.83 6.09 4.17
CA PHE A 35 -0.79 7.28 3.32
C PHE A 35 -1.23 8.48 4.15
N THR A 36 -0.37 9.49 4.26
CA THR A 36 -0.73 10.75 4.93
C THR A 36 -1.14 11.76 3.87
N ASN A 37 -2.35 12.28 3.96
CA ASN A 37 -2.98 13.16 2.96
C ASN A 37 -2.85 12.63 1.51
N PRO A 38 -3.30 11.40 1.22
CA PRO A 38 -3.28 10.85 -0.13
C PRO A 38 -4.09 11.71 -1.10
N THR A 39 -3.65 11.78 -2.36
CA THR A 39 -4.33 12.57 -3.41
C THR A 39 -5.73 12.06 -3.71
N ILE A 40 -6.03 10.80 -3.38
CA ILE A 40 -7.39 10.26 -3.50
C ILE A 40 -8.42 10.97 -2.60
N LEU A 41 -7.96 11.65 -1.54
CA LEU A 41 -8.82 12.44 -0.64
C LEU A 41 -8.93 13.91 -1.06
N ASP A 42 -8.20 14.35 -2.10
CA ASP A 42 -8.31 15.72 -2.60
C ASP A 42 -9.69 16.00 -3.22
N VAL A 43 -10.11 17.25 -3.09
CA VAL A 43 -11.38 17.75 -3.59
C VAL A 43 -11.47 17.52 -5.10
N GLY A 44 -12.45 16.71 -5.53
CA GLY A 44 -12.69 16.37 -6.94
C GLY A 44 -12.45 14.91 -7.31
N MET A 45 -11.75 14.13 -6.48
CA MET A 45 -11.58 12.68 -6.70
C MET A 45 -12.85 11.87 -6.37
N GLU A 46 -13.79 12.45 -5.60
CA GLU A 46 -15.09 11.83 -5.25
C GLU A 46 -15.89 11.40 -6.49
N SER A 47 -15.74 12.13 -7.60
CA SER A 47 -16.40 11.83 -8.88
C SER A 47 -15.78 10.66 -9.66
N LYS A 48 -14.57 10.22 -9.27
CA LYS A 48 -13.80 9.23 -10.02
C LYS A 48 -14.03 7.79 -9.55
N GLY A 49 -14.70 7.58 -8.42
CA GLY A 49 -15.11 6.27 -7.96
C GLY A 49 -14.92 6.07 -6.45
N GLU A 50 -15.43 4.94 -5.96
CA GLU A 50 -15.29 4.54 -4.57
C GLU A 50 -14.00 3.74 -4.34
N ILE A 51 -13.40 3.92 -3.17
CA ILE A 51 -12.23 3.13 -2.74
C ILE A 51 -12.73 1.73 -2.37
N THR A 52 -12.55 0.77 -3.29
CA THR A 52 -12.95 -0.63 -3.11
C THR A 52 -11.82 -1.52 -2.60
N GLY A 53 -10.58 -1.02 -2.66
CA GLY A 53 -9.38 -1.73 -2.23
C GLY A 53 -8.12 -0.98 -2.61
N MET A 54 -6.98 -1.57 -2.29
CA MET A 54 -5.66 -1.11 -2.71
C MET A 54 -5.09 -2.13 -3.70
N TYR A 55 -4.62 -1.62 -4.83
CA TYR A 55 -4.03 -2.38 -5.93
C TYR A 55 -2.55 -2.00 -6.05
N LEU A 56 -1.68 -2.98 -5.86
CA LEU A 56 -0.23 -2.86 -6.05
C LEU A 56 0.08 -3.41 -7.44
N LYS A 57 0.36 -2.53 -8.40
CA LYS A 57 0.54 -2.91 -9.81
C LYS A 57 1.97 -2.73 -10.24
N ASP A 58 2.53 -3.75 -10.87
CA ASP A 58 3.83 -3.69 -11.53
C ASP A 58 3.81 -4.45 -12.87
N GLU A 59 4.99 -4.71 -13.43
CA GLU A 59 5.16 -5.43 -14.69
C GLU A 59 4.87 -6.94 -14.60
N GLU A 60 4.92 -7.52 -13.38
CA GLU A 60 4.62 -8.93 -13.14
C GLU A 60 3.12 -9.19 -12.88
N GLY A 61 2.33 -8.14 -12.64
CA GLY A 61 0.88 -8.24 -12.44
C GLY A 61 0.35 -7.28 -11.38
N GLU A 62 -0.73 -7.69 -10.71
CA GLU A 62 -1.36 -6.91 -9.64
C GLU A 62 -1.53 -7.74 -8.36
N LEU A 63 -1.23 -7.14 -7.21
CA LEU A 63 -1.58 -7.64 -5.88
C LEU A 63 -2.72 -6.76 -5.33
N ILE A 64 -3.72 -7.39 -4.73
CA ILE A 64 -4.94 -6.71 -4.32
C ILE A 64 -5.18 -6.94 -2.84
N THR A 65 -5.54 -5.89 -2.11
CA THR A 65 -6.18 -5.99 -0.81
C THR A 65 -7.48 -5.20 -0.78
N ARG A 66 -8.45 -5.71 -0.02
CA ARG A 66 -9.72 -5.01 0.27
C ARG A 66 -9.72 -4.40 1.68
N ASP A 67 -8.68 -4.67 2.47
CA ASP A 67 -8.53 -4.13 3.81
C ASP A 67 -7.94 -2.71 3.71
N VAL A 68 -8.85 -1.75 3.54
CA VAL A 68 -8.56 -0.33 3.41
C VAL A 68 -9.44 0.43 4.38
N SER A 69 -8.82 1.24 5.23
CA SER A 69 -9.47 2.01 6.27
C SER A 69 -9.07 3.48 6.19
N ALA A 70 -10.05 4.38 6.23
CA ALA A 70 -9.81 5.81 6.32
C ALA A 70 -9.64 6.23 7.79
N LYS A 71 -8.58 7.01 8.08
CA LYS A 71 -8.33 7.64 9.37
C LYS A 71 -8.81 9.08 9.32
N PHE A 72 -9.70 9.43 10.25
CA PHE A 72 -10.24 10.78 10.41
C PHE A 72 -9.58 11.45 11.61
N ILE A 73 -9.20 12.73 11.44
CA ILE A 73 -8.74 13.59 12.53
C ILE A 73 -9.66 14.81 12.53
N ASN A 74 -10.34 15.07 13.64
CA ASN A 74 -11.31 16.16 13.79
C ASN A 74 -12.41 16.15 12.71
N GLY A 75 -12.92 14.96 12.36
CA GLY A 75 -14.01 14.80 11.38
C GLY A 75 -13.60 14.96 9.91
N LYS A 76 -12.32 15.23 9.63
CA LYS A 76 -11.78 15.28 8.26
C LYS A 76 -10.97 14.02 7.97
N PRO A 77 -11.11 13.40 6.79
CA PRO A 77 -10.22 12.31 6.39
C PRO A 77 -8.81 12.89 6.20
N GLN A 78 -7.82 12.25 6.81
CA GLN A 78 -6.43 12.74 6.81
C GLN A 78 -5.44 11.67 6.39
N ALA A 79 -5.77 10.40 6.59
CA ALA A 79 -4.90 9.32 6.18
C ALA A 79 -5.71 8.12 5.73
N ILE A 80 -5.10 7.29 4.90
CA ILE A 80 -5.62 5.97 4.55
C ILE A 80 -4.61 4.95 5.04
N GLU A 81 -5.11 3.94 5.73
CA GLU A 81 -4.36 2.78 6.15
C GLU A 81 -4.84 1.58 5.34
N SER A 82 -3.92 0.77 4.84
CA SER A 82 -4.25 -0.44 4.09
C SER A 82 -3.38 -1.59 4.55
N VAL A 83 -3.97 -2.77 4.63
CA VAL A 83 -3.28 -3.96 5.13
C VAL A 83 -3.27 -5.03 4.05
N TYR A 84 -2.09 -5.49 3.68
CA TYR A 84 -1.89 -6.63 2.78
C TYR A 84 -1.37 -7.82 3.58
N ILE A 85 -2.16 -8.90 3.61
CA ILE A 85 -1.82 -10.15 4.29
C ILE A 85 -1.14 -11.09 3.30
N ILE A 86 0.09 -11.48 3.61
CA ILE A 86 0.91 -12.40 2.82
C ILE A 86 0.79 -13.78 3.46
N LYS A 87 0.16 -14.73 2.77
CA LYS A 87 -0.15 -16.05 3.33
C LYS A 87 0.89 -17.13 3.06
N ASP A 88 1.69 -16.95 2.01
CA ASP A 88 2.60 -17.99 1.50
C ASP A 88 3.99 -17.40 1.20
N PRO A 89 5.05 -18.22 1.27
CA PRO A 89 6.41 -17.78 0.91
C PRO A 89 6.52 -17.26 -0.53
N ASP A 90 5.84 -17.88 -1.49
CA ASP A 90 5.87 -17.40 -2.89
C ASP A 90 5.26 -16.00 -3.02
N ASN A 91 4.17 -15.74 -2.29
CA ASN A 91 3.52 -14.43 -2.23
C ASN A 91 4.42 -13.40 -1.52
N TRP A 92 5.24 -13.84 -0.57
CA TRP A 92 6.23 -13.00 0.08
C TRP A 92 7.31 -12.55 -0.90
N ASP A 93 7.89 -13.48 -1.65
CA ASP A 93 8.91 -13.15 -2.66
C ASP A 93 8.35 -12.26 -3.76
N ARG A 94 7.09 -12.48 -4.14
CA ARG A 94 6.37 -11.63 -5.10
C ARG A 94 6.14 -10.22 -4.56
N PHE A 95 5.76 -10.10 -3.30
CA PHE A 95 5.56 -8.82 -2.61
C PHE A 95 6.88 -8.05 -2.46
N MET A 96 7.96 -8.74 -2.08
CA MET A 96 9.28 -8.13 -1.94
C MET A 96 9.78 -7.57 -3.28
N ARG A 97 9.57 -8.30 -4.40
CA ARG A 97 9.87 -7.81 -5.75
C ARG A 97 9.09 -6.55 -6.12
N PHE A 98 7.80 -6.50 -5.78
CA PHE A 98 7.00 -5.29 -5.97
C PHE A 98 7.57 -4.13 -5.16
N MET A 99 7.83 -4.34 -3.86
CA MET A 99 8.33 -3.30 -2.96
C MET A 99 9.70 -2.79 -3.36
N GLU A 100 10.60 -3.64 -3.84
CA GLU A 100 11.92 -3.24 -4.34
C GLU A 100 11.79 -2.30 -5.55
N ARG A 101 10.95 -2.66 -6.53
CA ARG A 101 10.68 -1.79 -7.69
C ARG A 101 10.03 -0.48 -7.27
N TYR A 102 9.00 -0.55 -6.43
CA TYR A 102 8.30 0.62 -5.95
C TYR A 102 9.24 1.56 -5.17
N ALA A 103 10.13 1.00 -4.35
CA ALA A 103 11.11 1.77 -3.61
C ALA A 103 12.15 2.44 -4.50
N ASN A 104 12.64 1.73 -5.52
CA ASN A 104 13.58 2.28 -6.49
C ASN A 104 12.97 3.46 -7.28
N GLU A 105 11.69 3.37 -7.64
CA GLU A 105 10.99 4.42 -8.39
C GLU A 105 10.62 5.63 -7.52
N ASN A 106 10.31 5.41 -6.24
CA ASN A 106 9.83 6.45 -5.32
C ASN A 106 10.91 6.91 -4.32
N SER A 107 12.17 6.51 -4.52
CA SER A 107 13.30 6.83 -3.63
C SER A 107 13.03 6.51 -2.14
N LEU A 108 12.30 5.43 -1.87
CA LEU A 108 12.06 4.96 -0.51
C LEU A 108 13.32 4.29 0.04
N SER A 109 13.76 4.73 1.22
CA SER A 109 14.84 4.06 1.95
C SER A 109 14.27 2.98 2.87
N PHE A 110 14.68 1.73 2.67
CA PHE A 110 14.35 0.64 3.60
C PHE A 110 15.10 0.82 4.92
N THR A 111 14.38 1.09 6.01
CA THR A 111 14.95 1.11 7.36
C THR A 111 14.54 -0.17 8.07
N LYS A 112 15.50 -1.09 8.29
CA LYS A 112 15.25 -2.27 9.10
C LYS A 112 15.00 -1.82 10.54
N ALA A 113 13.89 -2.25 11.14
CA ALA A 113 13.68 -2.06 12.58
C ALA A 113 14.88 -2.68 13.32
N SER A 114 15.59 -1.84 14.08
CA SER A 114 16.64 -2.31 14.98
C SER A 114 15.96 -2.98 16.16
N ASP A 115 16.43 -4.18 16.52
CA ASP A 115 15.95 -4.97 17.66
C ASP A 115 16.26 -4.24 18.98
#